data_AF-A0A6L7NHN0-F1
#
_entry.id   AF-A0A6L7NHN0-F1
#
_cell.length_a   1.000
_cell.length_b   1.000
_cell.length_c   1.000
_cell.angle_alpha   90.00
_cell.angle_beta   90.00
_cell.angle_gamma   90.00
#
_symmetry.space_group_name_H-M   'P 1'
#
loop_
_entity.id
_entity.type
_entity.pdbx_description
1 polymer ?
#
loop_
_entity_poly.entity_id
_entity_poly.type
_entity_poly.pdbx_seq_one_letter_code
_entity_poly.pdbx_strand_id
1 'polypeptide(L)'
;MHNIAWTRSLGRWTAATVFLLAAPVTAVAQTEFHYQYGRLANPFSGARHYTQILTVQQASSWSLGESFVFIYILEDGVADGFNDLEFYGEWYPTLSFGRLADRTGGGRSVRDVALIGGINFDGDANVLKWLPGVRLSWDVPGFVFFNTDVTAFIDASSGLERGGAPRTTDSFMFDASWGAAFDIGSQSF
;
A
#
# COMPACT_ATOMS: atom_id res chain seq x y z
N MET A 1 -36.47 58.09 35.06
CA MET A 1 -36.07 58.35 33.67
C MET A 1 -34.68 57.78 33.46
N HIS A 2 -34.48 57.16 32.29
CA HIS A 2 -33.53 56.08 32.02
C HIS A 2 -32.06 56.39 32.27
N ASN A 3 -31.35 55.45 32.91
CA ASN A 3 -29.91 55.25 32.74
C ASN A 3 -29.66 53.79 32.39
N ILE A 4 -28.99 53.60 31.25
CA ILE A 4 -28.59 52.32 30.65
C ILE A 4 -27.32 51.84 31.36
N ALA A 5 -27.33 50.63 31.91
CA ALA A 5 -26.14 49.92 32.33
C ALA A 5 -26.02 48.63 31.51
N TRP A 6 -25.01 48.58 30.65
CA TRP A 6 -24.60 47.40 29.91
C TRP A 6 -23.83 46.45 30.84
N THR A 7 -24.36 45.26 31.08
CA THR A 7 -23.57 44.12 31.56
C THR A 7 -23.84 42.94 30.61
N ARG A 8 -22.88 42.65 29.74
CA ARG A 8 -22.82 41.36 29.03
C ARG A 8 -21.72 40.54 29.67
N SER A 9 -22.15 39.43 30.28
CA SER A 9 -21.34 38.37 30.85
C SER A 9 -20.30 37.86 29.85
N LEU A 10 -19.05 37.75 30.28
CA LEU A 10 -18.04 36.96 29.59
C LEU A 10 -18.49 35.50 29.58
N GLY A 11 -18.73 34.97 28.38
CA GLY A 11 -19.06 33.57 28.16
C GLY A 11 -17.92 32.69 28.66
N ARG A 12 -18.25 31.73 29.53
CA ARG A 12 -17.36 30.64 29.91
C ARG A 12 -17.25 29.71 28.70
N TRP A 13 -16.10 29.72 28.04
CA TRP A 13 -15.71 28.66 27.10
C TRP A 13 -15.18 27.49 27.91
N THR A 14 -15.96 26.41 27.99
CA THR A 14 -15.46 25.13 28.47
C THR A 14 -14.67 24.50 27.32
N ALA A 15 -13.35 24.67 27.33
CA ALA A 15 -12.49 23.89 26.45
C ALA A 15 -12.48 22.45 26.96
N ALA A 16 -13.17 21.55 26.25
CA ALA A 16 -13.01 20.12 26.46
C ALA A 16 -11.65 19.72 25.88
N THR A 17 -10.62 19.72 26.72
CA THR A 17 -9.33 19.11 26.39
C THR A 17 -9.54 17.59 26.37
N VAL A 18 -9.75 17.04 25.18
CA VAL A 18 -9.59 15.60 24.97
C VAL A 18 -8.10 15.32 25.09
N PHE A 19 -7.69 14.74 26.22
CA PHE A 19 -6.39 14.07 26.30
C PHE A 19 -6.47 12.84 25.39
N LEU A 20 -5.98 12.97 24.16
CA LEU A 20 -5.52 11.81 23.40
C LEU A 20 -4.34 11.25 24.19
N LEU A 21 -4.59 10.24 25.02
CA LEU A 21 -3.55 9.38 25.52
C LEU A 21 -2.90 8.76 24.29
N ALA A 22 -1.73 9.28 23.90
CA ALA A 22 -0.85 8.59 22.98
C ALA A 22 -0.45 7.29 23.66
N ALA A 23 -1.23 6.23 23.42
CA ALA A 23 -0.75 4.88 23.65
C ALA A 23 0.57 4.75 22.88
N PRO A 24 1.60 4.10 23.44
CA PRO A 24 2.83 3.84 22.70
C PRO A 24 2.47 3.02 21.46
N VAL A 25 2.37 3.68 20.31
CA VAL A 25 2.18 3.03 19.03
C VAL A 25 3.48 2.33 18.72
N THR A 26 3.52 1.01 18.83
CA THR A 26 4.64 0.24 18.30
C THR A 26 4.48 0.22 16.80
N ALA A 27 4.94 1.28 16.14
CA ALA A 27 5.13 1.25 14.71
C ALA A 27 6.29 0.28 14.45
N VAL A 28 6.00 -0.82 13.77
CA VAL A 28 7.01 -1.80 13.35
C VAL A 28 7.14 -1.67 11.85
N ALA A 29 8.38 -1.60 11.36
CA ALA A 29 8.69 -1.59 9.94
C ALA A 29 9.81 -2.61 9.68
N GLN A 30 9.65 -3.39 8.61
CA GLN A 30 10.65 -4.30 8.09
C GLN A 30 10.99 -3.85 6.68
N THR A 31 12.26 -3.52 6.45
CA THR A 31 12.78 -3.11 5.15
C THR A 31 13.72 -4.18 4.64
N GLU A 32 13.56 -4.55 3.38
CA GLU A 32 14.38 -5.56 2.72
C GLU A 32 14.94 -5.02 1.41
N PHE A 33 16.15 -5.46 1.09
CA PHE A 33 16.84 -5.17 -0.15
C PHE A 33 17.10 -6.49 -0.88
N HIS A 34 16.57 -6.65 -2.08
CA HIS A 34 16.79 -7.85 -2.88
C HIS A 34 17.55 -7.48 -4.14
N TYR A 35 18.58 -8.25 -4.48
CA TYR A 35 19.27 -8.14 -5.76
C TYR A 35 18.99 -9.39 -6.58
N GLN A 36 18.50 -9.20 -7.80
CA GLN A 36 18.25 -10.28 -8.75
C GLN A 36 19.03 -10.02 -10.03
N TYR A 37 19.52 -11.10 -10.63
CA TYR A 37 20.17 -11.08 -11.94
C TYR A 37 19.70 -12.27 -12.75
N GLY A 38 19.18 -12.00 -13.95
CA GLY A 38 18.59 -13.06 -14.76
C GLY A 38 18.24 -12.59 -16.16
N ARG A 39 17.79 -13.53 -17.00
CA ARG A 39 17.44 -13.25 -18.39
C ARG A 39 15.95 -13.03 -18.55
N LEU A 40 15.52 -11.77 -18.56
CA LEU A 40 14.12 -11.37 -18.70
C LEU A 40 13.72 -11.24 -20.17
N ALA A 41 12.43 -11.28 -20.44
CA ALA A 41 11.88 -11.03 -21.76
C ALA A 41 11.27 -9.63 -21.78
N ASN A 42 11.65 -8.83 -22.76
CA ASN A 42 10.95 -7.59 -23.08
C ASN A 42 9.53 -7.97 -23.55
N PRO A 43 8.46 -7.54 -22.88
CA PRO A 43 7.09 -7.96 -23.19
C PRO A 43 6.56 -7.36 -24.50
N PHE A 44 7.23 -6.33 -25.04
CA PHE A 44 6.83 -5.66 -26.28
C PHE A 44 7.56 -6.22 -27.50
N SER A 45 8.84 -6.55 -27.37
CA SER A 45 9.66 -7.08 -28.47
C SER A 45 9.86 -8.60 -28.44
N GLY A 46 9.66 -9.23 -27.28
CA GLY A 46 10.01 -10.63 -27.03
C GLY A 46 11.52 -10.90 -26.94
N ALA A 47 12.36 -9.86 -27.13
CA ALA A 47 13.80 -9.97 -26.97
C ALA A 47 14.16 -10.32 -25.52
N ARG A 48 15.30 -10.99 -25.31
CA ARG A 48 15.70 -11.45 -23.97
C ARG A 48 17.08 -10.95 -23.59
N HIS A 49 17.14 -10.12 -22.57
CA HIS A 49 18.34 -9.45 -22.09
C HIS A 49 18.67 -9.89 -20.67
N TYR A 50 19.95 -9.80 -20.30
CA TYR A 50 20.37 -10.00 -18.92
C TYR A 50 20.05 -8.73 -18.15
N THR A 51 19.13 -8.82 -17.20
CA THR A 51 18.64 -7.69 -16.43
C THR A 51 19.07 -7.84 -14.99
N GLN A 52 19.51 -6.72 -14.41
CA GLN A 52 19.74 -6.56 -12.99
C GLN A 52 18.52 -5.87 -12.38
N ILE A 53 18.02 -6.39 -11.26
CA ILE A 53 16.94 -5.76 -10.50
C ILE A 53 17.40 -5.56 -9.07
N LEU A 54 17.36 -4.32 -8.60
CA LEU A 54 17.41 -4.00 -7.18
C LEU A 54 15.99 -3.72 -6.70
N THR A 55 15.53 -4.48 -5.72
CA THR A 55 14.26 -4.26 -5.03
C THR A 55 14.50 -3.64 -3.67
N VAL A 56 13.79 -2.57 -3.35
CA VAL A 56 13.61 -2.11 -1.97
C VAL A 56 12.16 -2.32 -1.61
N GLN A 57 11.88 -3.10 -0.57
CA GLN A 57 10.52 -3.29 -0.07
C GLN A 57 10.43 -2.99 1.42
N GLN A 58 9.31 -2.45 1.85
CA GLN A 58 9.03 -2.18 3.25
C GLN A 58 7.59 -2.56 3.59
N ALA A 59 7.45 -3.42 4.60
CA ALA A 59 6.19 -3.70 5.26
C ALA A 59 6.18 -3.00 6.61
N SER A 60 5.14 -2.22 6.92
CA SER A 60 5.00 -1.55 8.20
C SER A 60 3.59 -1.63 8.76
N SER A 61 3.50 -1.57 10.08
CA SER A 61 2.25 -1.55 10.84
C SER A 61 2.26 -0.38 11.81
N TRP A 62 1.11 0.26 11.99
CA TRP A 62 0.87 1.38 12.88
C TRP A 62 -0.48 1.17 13.59
N SER A 63 -0.86 2.07 14.50
CA SER A 63 -2.02 1.85 15.38
C SER A 63 -3.33 1.64 14.64
N LEU A 64 -3.50 2.21 13.45
CA LEU A 64 -4.76 2.15 12.71
C LEU A 64 -4.69 1.32 11.43
N GLY A 65 -3.53 0.77 11.07
CA GLY A 65 -3.42 0.01 9.84
C GLY A 65 -2.01 -0.42 9.51
N GLU A 66 -1.79 -0.67 8.24
CA GLU A 66 -0.56 -1.25 7.70
C GLU A 66 -0.21 -0.56 6.38
N SER A 67 1.04 -0.70 5.95
CA SER A 67 1.51 -0.19 4.68
C SER A 67 2.51 -1.17 4.09
N PHE A 68 2.34 -1.51 2.81
CA PHE A 68 3.32 -2.26 2.05
C PHE A 68 3.77 -1.43 0.86
N VAL A 69 5.08 -1.31 0.65
CA VAL A 69 5.66 -0.63 -0.51
C VAL A 69 6.79 -1.46 -1.08
N PHE A 70 6.91 -1.51 -2.40
CA PHE A 70 8.12 -2.00 -3.06
C PHE A 70 8.48 -1.12 -4.26
N ILE A 71 9.77 -1.02 -4.54
CA ILE A 71 10.32 -0.31 -5.69
C ILE A 71 11.35 -1.23 -6.34
N TYR A 72 11.21 -1.46 -7.64
CA TYR A 72 12.21 -2.07 -8.49
C TYR A 72 13.02 -0.99 -9.22
N ILE A 73 14.33 -1.22 -9.31
CA ILE A 73 15.24 -0.47 -10.17
C ILE A 73 15.84 -1.49 -11.14
N LEU A 74 15.61 -1.31 -12.44
CA LEU A 74 15.92 -2.30 -13.48
C LEU A 74 16.90 -1.73 -14.51
N GLU A 75 17.89 -2.53 -14.90
CA GLU A 75 18.87 -2.19 -15.93
C GLU A 75 19.22 -3.46 -16.73
N ASP A 76 19.09 -3.43 -18.05
CA ASP A 76 19.43 -4.56 -18.92
C ASP A 76 20.60 -4.34 -19.90
N GLY A 77 21.19 -3.15 -19.89
CA GLY A 77 22.38 -2.79 -20.67
C GLY A 77 22.10 -2.56 -22.15
N VAL A 78 20.84 -2.48 -22.58
CA VAL A 78 20.45 -2.28 -23.98
C VAL A 78 19.49 -1.10 -24.10
N ALA A 79 19.99 0.00 -24.70
CA ALA A 79 19.20 1.20 -24.97
C ALA A 79 18.09 0.98 -26.02
N ASP A 80 16.98 0.37 -25.60
CA ASP A 80 15.80 0.08 -26.42
C ASP A 80 14.51 0.72 -25.89
N GLY A 81 14.60 1.48 -24.79
CA GLY A 81 13.48 2.17 -24.14
C GLY A 81 12.72 1.30 -23.14
N PHE A 82 13.30 0.19 -22.68
CA PHE A 82 12.72 -0.72 -21.69
C PHE A 82 13.80 -1.24 -20.74
N ASN A 83 13.63 -1.08 -19.42
CA ASN A 83 14.66 -1.38 -18.41
C ASN A 83 16.02 -0.67 -18.66
N ASP A 84 15.99 0.58 -19.11
CA ASP A 84 17.17 1.44 -19.31
C ASP A 84 17.42 2.33 -18.06
N LEU A 85 17.71 1.70 -16.92
CA LEU A 85 17.70 2.31 -15.59
C LEU A 85 16.30 2.84 -15.20
N GLU A 86 15.33 1.93 -15.27
CA GLU A 86 13.92 2.19 -15.03
C GLU A 86 13.56 2.00 -13.55
N PHE A 87 12.52 2.70 -13.08
CA PHE A 87 11.91 2.44 -11.78
C PHE A 87 10.42 2.11 -11.90
N TYR A 88 10.03 1.04 -11.20
CA TYR A 88 8.64 0.63 -11.02
C TYR A 88 8.33 0.54 -9.54
N GLY A 89 7.15 1.01 -9.11
CA GLY A 89 6.79 1.07 -7.70
C GLY A 89 5.33 0.74 -7.37
N GLU A 90 5.20 -0.11 -6.35
CA GLU A 90 4.02 -0.56 -5.62
C GLU A 90 3.78 0.16 -4.28
N TRP A 91 2.68 0.86 -3.99
CA TRP A 91 2.38 1.28 -2.59
C TRP A 91 0.92 1.03 -2.18
N TYR A 92 0.74 0.30 -1.08
CA TYR A 92 -0.55 -0.13 -0.54
C TYR A 92 -0.72 0.20 0.96
N PRO A 93 -1.19 1.41 1.31
CA PRO A 93 -1.61 1.72 2.66
C PRO A 93 -3.01 1.17 2.97
N THR A 94 -3.23 0.82 4.23
CA THR A 94 -4.51 0.32 4.75
C THR A 94 -4.95 1.07 6.01
N LEU A 95 -6.26 1.09 6.23
CA LEU A 95 -6.92 1.62 7.43
C LEU A 95 -7.94 0.61 7.95
N SER A 96 -7.65 0.00 9.09
CA SER A 96 -8.41 -1.08 9.71
C SER A 96 -9.65 -0.56 10.45
N PHE A 97 -10.82 -1.10 10.14
CA PHE A 97 -12.05 -0.77 10.88
C PHE A 97 -12.07 -1.42 12.27
N GLY A 98 -11.51 -2.63 12.44
CA GLY A 98 -11.35 -3.25 13.74
C GLY A 98 -10.50 -2.40 14.68
N ARG A 99 -9.34 -1.91 14.22
CA ARG A 99 -8.46 -1.02 14.99
C ARG A 99 -9.13 0.33 15.28
N LEU A 100 -9.85 0.91 14.31
CA LEU A 100 -10.59 2.17 14.53
C LEU A 100 -11.72 2.04 15.56
N ALA A 101 -12.36 0.87 15.64
CA ALA A 101 -13.46 0.61 16.57
C ALA A 101 -13.00 0.08 17.94
N ASP A 102 -11.68 0.01 18.19
CA ASP A 102 -11.07 -0.67 19.34
C ASP A 102 -11.60 -2.10 19.54
N ARG A 103 -11.89 -2.80 18.43
CA ARG A 103 -12.34 -4.19 18.42
C ARG A 103 -11.21 -5.06 17.89
N THR A 104 -10.44 -5.62 18.82
CA THR A 104 -9.45 -6.66 18.52
C THR A 104 -10.15 -8.02 18.46
N GLY A 105 -10.46 -8.48 17.24
CA GLY A 105 -11.06 -9.80 17.00
C GLY A 105 -12.34 -9.74 16.16
N GLY A 106 -12.21 -10.06 14.87
CA GLY A 106 -13.33 -10.28 13.97
C GLY A 106 -14.01 -11.64 14.19
N GLY A 107 -15.07 -11.90 13.41
CA GLY A 107 -15.79 -13.17 13.46
C GLY A 107 -14.90 -14.37 13.08
N ARG A 108 -15.38 -15.59 13.32
CA ARG A 108 -14.63 -16.86 13.13
C ARG A 108 -13.93 -17.06 11.77
N SER A 109 -14.28 -16.31 10.73
CA SER A 109 -13.70 -16.46 9.38
C SER A 109 -13.04 -15.19 8.86
N VAL A 110 -13.60 -14.01 9.17
CA VAL A 110 -13.03 -12.71 8.81
C VAL A 110 -12.59 -12.01 10.09
N ARG A 111 -11.28 -11.86 10.23
CA ARG A 111 -10.60 -11.23 11.36
C ARG A 111 -10.72 -9.71 11.34
N ASP A 112 -10.68 -9.10 10.15
CA ASP A 112 -10.79 -7.64 10.01
C ASP A 112 -11.26 -7.23 8.60
N VAL A 113 -11.79 -6.01 8.52
CA VAL A 113 -12.10 -5.33 7.26
C VAL A 113 -11.38 -3.98 7.28
N ALA A 114 -10.68 -3.65 6.20
CA ALA A 114 -9.94 -2.40 6.08
C ALA A 114 -10.25 -1.69 4.77
N LEU A 115 -10.12 -0.36 4.78
CA LEU A 115 -9.92 0.38 3.54
C LEU A 115 -8.49 0.14 3.07
N ILE A 116 -8.31 -0.01 1.76
CA ILE A 116 -7.00 -0.07 1.12
C ILE A 116 -6.93 1.00 0.02
N GLY A 117 -5.80 1.68 -0.05
CA GLY A 117 -5.41 2.45 -1.23
C GLY A 117 -4.27 1.72 -1.94
N GLY A 118 -4.16 1.90 -3.25
CA GLY A 118 -3.01 1.43 -4.01
C GLY A 118 -2.55 2.48 -5.01
N ILE A 119 -1.25 2.59 -5.20
CA ILE A 119 -0.62 3.40 -6.23
C ILE A 119 0.40 2.52 -6.93
N ASN A 120 0.22 2.32 -8.24
CA ASN A 120 1.22 1.68 -9.08
C ASN A 120 1.77 2.73 -10.01
N PHE A 121 3.09 2.88 -10.05
CA PHE A 121 3.73 3.91 -10.86
C PHE A 121 4.98 3.39 -11.55
N ASP A 122 5.23 3.97 -12.73
CA ASP A 122 6.40 3.68 -13.53
C ASP A 122 6.93 4.99 -14.15
N GLY A 123 8.24 5.21 -14.03
CA GLY A 123 8.90 6.40 -14.51
C GLY A 123 8.95 6.51 -16.03
N ASP A 124 9.47 5.48 -16.69
CA ASP A 124 9.76 5.53 -18.12
C ASP A 124 8.50 5.29 -18.93
N ALA A 125 7.69 4.32 -18.51
CA ALA A 125 6.40 4.05 -19.12
C ALA A 125 5.33 5.11 -18.79
N ASN A 126 5.63 6.10 -17.93
CA ASN A 126 4.69 7.13 -17.45
C ASN A 126 3.35 6.52 -16.99
N VAL A 127 3.44 5.43 -16.23
CA VAL A 127 2.28 4.71 -15.70
C VAL A 127 1.90 5.29 -14.35
N LEU A 128 0.60 5.47 -14.15
CA LEU A 128 0.04 5.76 -12.84
C LEU A 128 -1.33 5.10 -12.72
N LYS A 129 -1.50 4.22 -11.74
CA LYS A 129 -2.77 3.57 -11.42
C LYS A 129 -3.18 3.90 -9.99
N TRP A 130 -4.47 4.13 -9.79
CA TRP A 130 -5.06 4.28 -8.46
C TRP A 130 -5.95 3.09 -8.14
N LEU A 131 -5.74 2.52 -6.96
CA LEU A 131 -6.42 1.29 -6.53
C LEU A 131 -7.13 1.44 -5.17
N PRO A 132 -8.11 2.34 -5.02
CA PRO A 132 -8.92 2.39 -3.81
C PRO A 132 -9.82 1.16 -3.72
N GLY A 133 -9.99 0.62 -2.51
CA GLY A 133 -10.82 -0.54 -2.30
C GLY A 133 -10.96 -0.98 -0.85
N VAL A 134 -11.29 -2.25 -0.69
CA VAL A 134 -11.46 -2.92 0.60
C VAL A 134 -10.61 -4.17 0.68
N ARG A 135 -10.00 -4.36 1.85
CA ARG A 135 -9.27 -5.56 2.25
C ARG A 135 -10.10 -6.35 3.24
N LEU A 136 -10.17 -7.67 3.02
CA LEU A 136 -10.66 -8.63 3.99
C LEU A 136 -9.46 -9.40 4.53
N SER A 137 -9.26 -9.35 5.85
CA SER A 137 -8.26 -10.15 6.54
C SER A 137 -8.94 -11.37 7.15
N TRP A 138 -8.47 -12.55 6.78
CA TRP A 138 -9.09 -13.81 7.15
C TRP A 138 -8.42 -14.43 8.38
N ASP A 139 -9.16 -15.27 9.09
CA ASP A 139 -8.65 -16.12 10.16
C ASP A 139 -8.52 -17.56 9.65
N VAL A 140 -7.39 -17.85 8.98
CA VAL A 140 -7.12 -19.16 8.37
C VAL A 140 -5.93 -19.83 9.07
N PRO A 141 -6.12 -21.00 9.71
CA PRO A 141 -5.03 -21.72 10.36
C PRO A 141 -3.87 -22.02 9.41
N GLY A 142 -2.63 -21.86 9.89
CA GLY A 142 -1.41 -22.12 9.11
C GLY A 142 -0.88 -20.91 8.34
N PHE A 143 -1.65 -19.83 8.23
CA PHE A 143 -1.18 -18.58 7.65
C PHE A 143 -0.80 -17.56 8.73
N VAL A 144 0.34 -16.91 8.58
CA VAL A 144 0.73 -15.72 9.34
C VAL A 144 -0.25 -14.58 9.04
N PHE A 145 -0.58 -14.42 7.75
CA PHE A 145 -1.68 -13.61 7.27
C PHE A 145 -2.27 -14.22 6.00
N PHE A 146 -3.57 -14.01 5.80
CA PHE A 146 -4.27 -14.30 4.56
C PHE A 146 -5.22 -13.13 4.31
N ASN A 147 -5.03 -12.40 3.23
CA ASN A 147 -5.81 -11.23 2.86
C ASN A 147 -6.37 -11.41 1.45
N THR A 148 -7.56 -10.85 1.22
CA THR A 148 -8.08 -10.64 -0.13
C THR A 148 -8.47 -9.19 -0.31
N ASP A 149 -8.05 -8.59 -1.41
CA ASP A 149 -8.34 -7.21 -1.73
C ASP A 149 -9.24 -7.13 -2.95
N VAL A 150 -10.24 -6.25 -2.88
CA VAL A 150 -11.07 -5.86 -4.01
C VAL A 150 -10.91 -4.36 -4.19
N THR A 151 -10.29 -3.95 -5.29
CA THR A 151 -10.04 -2.53 -5.58
C THR A 151 -10.62 -2.15 -6.93
N ALA A 152 -11.00 -0.88 -7.07
CA ALA A 152 -11.08 -0.30 -8.40
C ALA A 152 -9.66 -0.29 -9.00
N PHE A 153 -9.54 -0.38 -10.32
CA PHE A 153 -8.29 -0.26 -11.03
C PHE A 153 -8.44 0.90 -12.01
N ILE A 154 -8.04 2.09 -11.58
CA ILE A 154 -8.27 3.34 -12.30
C ILE A 154 -7.00 3.73 -13.04
N ASP A 155 -7.12 3.93 -14.35
CA ASP A 155 -6.00 4.27 -15.21
C ASP A 155 -5.79 5.78 -15.31
N ALA A 156 -4.76 6.27 -14.62
CA ALA A 156 -4.32 7.66 -14.67
C ALA A 156 -3.00 7.85 -15.44
N SER A 157 -2.57 6.87 -16.24
CA SER A 157 -1.37 6.95 -17.06
C SER A 157 -1.46 8.08 -18.10
N SER A 158 -0.32 8.63 -18.49
CA SER A 158 -0.24 9.74 -19.46
C SER A 158 -0.80 9.39 -20.84
N GLY A 159 -0.72 8.11 -21.24
CA GLY A 159 -1.15 7.64 -22.55
C GLY A 159 -0.14 7.92 -23.67
N LEU A 160 -0.34 7.25 -24.80
CA LEU A 160 0.55 7.31 -25.97
C LEU A 160 0.75 8.73 -26.51
N GLU A 161 -0.29 9.56 -26.51
CA GLU A 161 -0.22 10.94 -27.01
C GLU A 161 0.74 11.83 -26.21
N ARG A 162 1.11 11.41 -25.00
CA ARG A 162 2.03 12.12 -24.10
C ARG A 162 3.31 11.33 -23.84
N GLY A 163 3.62 10.34 -24.68
CA GLY A 163 4.84 9.53 -24.57
C GLY A 163 4.82 8.48 -23.47
N GLY A 164 3.65 8.15 -22.91
CA GLY A 164 3.50 7.08 -21.93
C GLY A 164 2.92 5.78 -22.51
N ALA A 165 2.81 4.76 -21.68
CA ALA A 165 2.17 3.50 -22.01
C ALA A 165 0.69 3.70 -22.42
N PRO A 166 0.13 2.79 -23.24
CA PRO A 166 -1.29 2.82 -23.60
C PRO A 166 -2.19 2.87 -22.36
N ARG A 167 -3.20 3.74 -22.43
CA ARG A 167 -4.26 3.75 -21.42
C ARG A 167 -5.19 2.57 -21.65
N THR A 168 -5.50 1.90 -20.56
CA THR A 168 -6.54 0.91 -20.39
C THR A 168 -7.81 1.57 -19.87
N THR A 169 -8.95 0.92 -20.05
CA THR A 169 -10.21 1.32 -19.40
C THR A 169 -10.18 0.96 -17.91
N ASP A 170 -10.83 1.79 -17.09
CA ASP A 170 -11.01 1.49 -15.67
C ASP A 170 -11.68 0.13 -15.45
N SER A 171 -11.23 -0.58 -14.43
CA SER A 171 -11.67 -1.94 -14.11
C SER A 171 -11.62 -2.23 -12.61
N PHE A 172 -11.51 -3.49 -12.22
CA PHE A 172 -11.37 -3.92 -10.83
C PHE A 172 -10.23 -4.93 -10.72
N MET A 173 -9.54 -4.92 -9.58
CA MET A 173 -8.54 -5.92 -9.23
C MET A 173 -9.04 -6.78 -8.06
N PHE A 174 -8.81 -8.08 -8.17
CA PHE A 174 -8.93 -9.03 -7.07
C PHE A 174 -7.55 -9.59 -6.79
N ASP A 175 -7.03 -9.34 -5.58
CA ASP A 175 -5.73 -9.84 -5.13
C ASP A 175 -5.91 -10.75 -3.92
N ALA A 176 -5.07 -11.78 -3.83
CA ALA A 176 -4.96 -12.63 -2.65
C ALA A 176 -3.50 -12.70 -2.23
N SER A 177 -3.20 -12.28 -1.00
CA SER A 177 -1.85 -12.24 -0.46
C SER A 177 -1.77 -13.00 0.86
N TRP A 178 -0.67 -13.72 1.05
CA TRP A 178 -0.48 -14.57 2.21
C TRP A 178 0.97 -14.75 2.62
N GLY A 179 1.17 -15.03 3.90
CA GLY A 179 2.42 -15.54 4.44
C GLY A 179 2.13 -16.86 5.13
N ALA A 180 2.87 -17.90 4.78
CA ALA A 180 2.79 -19.21 5.42
C ALA A 180 4.20 -19.63 5.80
N ALA A 181 4.40 -19.85 7.10
CA ALA A 181 5.69 -20.30 7.60
C ALA A 181 5.81 -21.82 7.45
N PHE A 182 6.98 -22.30 7.09
CA PHE A 182 7.29 -23.73 7.07
C PHE A 182 8.71 -23.99 7.51
N ASP A 183 8.96 -25.20 8.04
CA ASP A 183 10.26 -25.56 8.57
C ASP A 183 10.98 -26.54 7.65
N ILE A 184 12.28 -26.30 7.43
CA ILE A 184 13.20 -27.28 6.84
C ILE A 184 14.33 -27.52 7.84
N GLY A 185 14.35 -28.72 8.42
CA GLY A 185 15.31 -29.08 9.47
C GLY A 185 15.12 -28.22 10.72
N SER A 186 16.14 -27.47 11.10
CA SER A 186 16.10 -26.57 12.27
C SER A 186 15.89 -25.09 11.90
N GLN A 187 15.54 -24.80 10.64
CA GLN A 187 15.33 -23.44 10.15
C GLN A 187 13.86 -23.26 9.75
N SER A 188 13.34 -22.06 10.04
CA SER A 188 11.99 -21.63 9.69
C SER A 188 12.07 -20.62 8.55
N PHE A 189 11.16 -20.77 7.60
CA PHE A 189 11.06 -19.97 6.37
C PHE A 189 9.67 -19.37 6.26
#